data_AF-A0A4S3LKJ5-F1
#
_entry.id   AF-A0A4S3LKJ5-F1
#
_cell.length_a   1.000
_cell.length_b   1.000
_cell.length_c   1.000
_cell.angle_alpha   90.00
_cell.angle_beta   90.00
_cell.angle_gamma   90.00
#
_symmetry.space_group_name_H-M   'P 1'
#
loop_
_entity.id
_entity.type
_entity.pdbx_description
1 polymer ?
#
loop_
_entity_poly.entity_id
_entity_poly.type
_entity_poly.pdbx_seq_one_letter_code
_entity_poly.pdbx_strand_id
1 'polypeptide(L)'
;IINFVVLTSAASSANSGVFSTSRMLFGLAQEGNAPKAFGKLSSRAVPSNGLTFSCICLLGGVVLIYLIPNVMTVFTLVTTVSAILFMFVWTIILCSYLVYRRKRPQLHEASIYKMPLGKVMCWVCMAFFACVLVLLTLQDDTRQALIVTPLWFVILGIGYWLRCRKA
;
A
#
# COMPACT_ATOMS: atom_id res chain seq x y z
N ILE A 1 2.87 32.09 -8.56
CA ILE A 1 4.05 31.48 -7.87
C ILE A 1 3.62 30.31 -6.99
N ILE A 2 2.70 30.46 -6.03
CA ILE A 2 2.23 29.37 -5.15
C ILE A 2 1.70 28.15 -5.93
N ASN A 3 0.79 28.34 -6.89
CA ASN A 3 0.24 27.23 -7.69
C ASN A 3 1.30 26.47 -8.48
N PHE A 4 2.33 27.17 -8.97
CA PHE A 4 3.44 26.53 -9.69
C PHE A 4 4.23 25.61 -8.75
N VAL A 5 4.58 26.10 -7.55
CA VAL A 5 5.26 25.30 -6.53
C VAL A 5 4.43 24.07 -6.16
N VAL A 6 3.13 24.24 -5.90
CA VAL A 6 2.24 23.13 -5.53
C VAL A 6 2.17 22.08 -6.65
N LEU A 7 2.03 22.50 -7.91
CA LEU A 7 1.99 21.57 -9.06
C LEU A 7 3.33 20.84 -9.26
N THR A 8 4.46 21.53 -9.13
CA THR A 8 5.78 20.90 -9.24
C THR A 8 6.04 19.91 -8.10
N SER A 9 5.66 20.25 -6.87
CA SER A 9 5.75 19.35 -5.72
C SER A 9 4.88 18.11 -5.92
N ALA A 10 3.63 18.28 -6.36
CA ALA A 10 2.73 17.16 -6.64
C ALA A 10 3.27 16.25 -7.76
N ALA A 11 3.79 16.83 -8.84
CA ALA A 11 4.39 16.09 -9.94
C ALA A 11 5.63 15.29 -9.49
N SER A 12 6.48 15.89 -8.65
CA SER A 12 7.66 15.23 -8.08
C SER A 12 7.25 14.04 -7.20
N SER A 13 6.29 14.22 -6.29
CA SER A 13 5.79 13.15 -5.44
C SER A 13 5.16 12.00 -6.25
N ALA A 14 4.39 12.32 -7.30
CA ALA A 14 3.80 11.31 -8.19
C ALA A 14 4.89 10.51 -8.92
N ASN A 15 5.91 11.19 -9.45
CA ASN A 15 7.02 10.54 -10.14
C ASN A 15 7.79 9.58 -9.19
N SER A 16 8.14 10.05 -7.99
CA SER A 16 8.80 9.21 -6.97
C SER A 16 7.94 8.03 -6.55
N GLY A 17 6.63 8.21 -6.41
CA GLY A 17 5.69 7.14 -6.07
C GLY A 17 5.65 6.02 -7.13
N VAL A 18 5.60 6.41 -8.41
CA VAL A 18 5.63 5.47 -9.54
C VAL A 18 6.94 4.67 -9.57
N PHE A 19 8.09 5.36 -9.49
CA PHE A 19 9.40 4.69 -9.51
C PHE A 19 9.63 3.78 -8.31
N SER A 20 9.20 4.20 -7.11
CA SER A 20 9.32 3.40 -5.88
C SER A 20 8.50 2.10 -5.99
N THR A 21 7.25 2.20 -6.44
CA THR A 21 6.35 1.06 -6.58
C THR A 21 6.86 0.06 -7.62
N SER A 22 7.37 0.54 -8.75
CA SER A 22 7.94 -0.34 -9.78
C SER A 22 9.18 -1.09 -9.30
N ARG A 23 10.02 -0.47 -8.46
CA ARG A 23 11.16 -1.14 -7.82
C ARG A 23 10.73 -2.15 -6.76
N MET A 24 9.71 -1.83 -5.97
CA MET A 24 9.15 -2.78 -5.00
C MET A 24 8.60 -4.03 -5.72
N LEU A 25 7.88 -3.84 -6.84
CA LEU A 25 7.36 -4.94 -7.65
C LEU A 25 8.47 -5.78 -8.28
N PHE A 26 9.57 -5.14 -8.72
CA PHE A 26 10.77 -5.83 -9.20
C PHE A 26 11.43 -6.67 -8.09
N GLY A 27 11.59 -6.13 -6.88
CA GLY A 27 12.13 -6.86 -5.74
C GLY A 27 11.28 -8.09 -5.39
N LEU A 28 9.96 -7.93 -5.36
CA LEU A 28 9.03 -9.05 -5.19
C LEU A 28 9.18 -10.10 -6.30
N ALA A 29 9.39 -9.70 -7.56
CA ALA A 29 9.61 -10.65 -8.65
C ALA A 29 10.92 -11.43 -8.49
N GLN A 30 11.96 -10.79 -7.96
CA GLN A 30 13.26 -11.41 -7.71
C GLN A 30 13.21 -12.43 -6.57
N GLU A 31 12.37 -12.20 -5.56
CA GLU A 31 12.08 -13.15 -4.48
C GLU A 31 11.10 -14.28 -4.91
N GLY A 32 10.64 -14.31 -6.16
CA GLY A 32 9.61 -15.25 -6.64
C GLY A 32 8.18 -14.89 -6.18
N ASN A 33 8.03 -13.75 -5.49
CA ASN A 33 6.79 -13.17 -4.97
C ASN A 33 6.02 -12.32 -6.01
N ALA A 34 6.48 -12.19 -7.26
CA ALA A 34 5.68 -11.66 -8.38
C ALA A 34 6.00 -12.39 -9.71
N PRO A 35 5.15 -12.30 -10.75
CA PRO A 35 5.40 -12.92 -12.05
C PRO A 35 6.79 -12.57 -12.60
N LYS A 36 7.50 -13.56 -13.17
CA LYS A 36 8.87 -13.41 -13.71
C LYS A 36 9.00 -12.26 -14.72
N ALA A 37 7.91 -11.88 -15.38
CA ALA A 37 7.86 -10.73 -16.28
C ALA A 37 8.23 -9.40 -15.59
N PHE A 38 7.90 -9.21 -14.32
CA PHE A 38 8.25 -7.99 -13.56
C PHE A 38 9.70 -7.98 -13.07
N GLY A 39 10.41 -9.11 -13.13
CA GLY A 39 11.82 -9.25 -12.76
C GLY A 39 12.80 -8.95 -13.89
N LYS A 40 12.35 -8.45 -15.05
CA LYS A 40 13.21 -8.06 -16.16
C LYS A 40 13.55 -6.57 -16.09
N LEU A 41 14.84 -6.25 -16.15
CA LEU A 41 15.34 -4.88 -16.29
C LEU A 41 15.47 -4.49 -17.76
N SER A 42 15.20 -3.22 -18.07
CA SER A 42 15.50 -2.62 -19.37
C SER A 42 17.01 -2.31 -19.50
N SER A 43 17.46 -2.00 -20.73
CA SER A 43 18.83 -1.57 -21.05
C SER A 43 19.32 -0.38 -20.20
N ARG A 44 18.41 0.46 -19.70
CA ARG A 44 18.70 1.58 -18.79
C ARG A 44 18.65 1.22 -17.30
N ALA A 45 18.67 -0.07 -16.95
CA ALA A 45 18.55 -0.59 -15.58
C ALA A 45 17.27 -0.14 -14.83
N VAL A 46 16.18 0.10 -15.56
CA VAL A 46 14.86 0.44 -14.99
C VAL A 46 13.90 -0.74 -15.19
N PRO A 47 13.09 -1.11 -14.18
CA PRO A 47 12.05 -2.14 -14.32
C PRO A 47 10.91 -1.62 -15.21
N SER A 48 11.07 -1.70 -16.53
CA SER A 48 10.14 -1.14 -17.52
C SER A 48 8.74 -1.72 -17.39
N ASN A 49 8.62 -3.02 -17.14
CA ASN A 49 7.32 -3.68 -17.02
C ASN A 49 6.55 -3.22 -15.77
N GLY A 50 7.27 -2.99 -14.66
CA GLY A 50 6.69 -2.40 -13.46
C GLY A 50 6.32 -0.93 -13.65
N LEU A 51 7.08 -0.18 -14.45
CA LEU A 51 6.78 1.21 -14.77
C LEU A 51 5.54 1.34 -15.66
N THR A 52 5.47 0.55 -16.74
CA THR A 52 4.30 0.52 -17.63
C THR A 52 3.03 0.12 -16.88
N PHE A 53 3.12 -0.85 -15.97
CA PHE A 53 1.99 -1.24 -15.14
C PHE A 53 1.50 -0.09 -14.25
N SER A 54 2.41 0.61 -13.55
CA SER A 54 2.06 1.79 -12.75
C SER A 54 1.40 2.89 -13.60
N CYS A 55 1.91 3.15 -14.82
CA CYS A 55 1.31 4.11 -15.73
C CYS A 55 -0.10 3.70 -16.18
N ILE A 56 -0.35 2.42 -16.46
CA ILE A 56 -1.68 1.91 -16.82
C ILE A 56 -2.65 2.10 -15.64
N CYS A 57 -2.22 1.82 -14.41
CA CYS A 57 -3.04 2.07 -13.22
C CYS A 57 -3.40 3.56 -13.07
N LEU A 58 -2.46 4.47 -13.32
CA LEU A 58 -2.74 5.91 -13.32
C LEU A 58 -3.75 6.32 -14.40
N LEU A 59 -3.65 5.77 -15.60
CA LEU A 59 -4.63 5.99 -16.68
C LEU A 59 -6.02 5.49 -16.27
N GLY A 60 -6.11 4.36 -15.56
CA GLY A 60 -7.37 3.88 -14.98
C GLY A 60 -8.01 4.88 -14.00
N GLY A 61 -7.19 5.60 -13.21
CA GLY A 61 -7.66 6.68 -12.35
C GLY A 61 -8.25 7.87 -13.14
N VAL A 62 -7.68 8.20 -14.30
CA VAL A 62 -8.22 9.25 -15.19
C VAL A 62 -9.58 8.82 -15.76
N VAL A 63 -9.73 7.56 -16.15
CA VAL A 63 -11.02 7.02 -16.61
C VAL A 63 -12.08 7.10 -15.52
N LEU A 64 -11.72 6.82 -14.26
CA LEU A 64 -12.63 6.92 -13.13
C LEU A 64 -13.16 8.34 -12.92
N ILE A 65 -12.31 9.36 -13.12
CA ILE A 65 -12.71 10.78 -13.07
C ILE A 65 -13.70 11.12 -14.20
N TYR A 66 -13.57 10.49 -15.36
CA TYR A 66 -14.47 10.71 -16.49
C TYR A 66 -15.85 10.05 -16.31
N LEU A 67 -15.92 8.92 -15.60
CA LEU A 67 -17.15 8.16 -15.37
C LEU A 67 -18.04 8.76 -14.27
N ILE A 68 -17.44 9.47 -13.31
CA ILE A 68 -18.15 10.03 -12.16
C ILE A 68 -18.19 11.56 -12.33
N PRO A 69 -19.37 12.18 -12.52
CA PRO A 69 -19.49 13.59 -12.87
C PRO A 69 -19.05 14.57 -11.75
N ASN A 70 -18.81 14.08 -10.54
CA ASN A 70 -18.40 14.90 -9.40
C ASN A 70 -16.96 14.57 -8.95
N VAL A 71 -16.02 15.45 -9.30
CA VAL A 71 -14.58 15.30 -8.99
C VAL A 71 -14.33 15.19 -7.49
N MET A 72 -15.11 15.89 -6.66
CA MET A 72 -14.97 15.85 -5.21
C MET A 72 -15.32 14.47 -4.64
N THR A 73 -16.34 13.82 -5.21
CA THR A 73 -16.72 12.45 -4.83
C THR A 73 -15.61 11.46 -5.19
N VAL A 74 -15.04 11.55 -6.40
CA VAL A 74 -13.93 10.67 -6.81
C VAL A 74 -12.71 10.87 -5.92
N PHE A 75 -12.34 12.12 -5.65
CA PHE A 75 -11.21 12.44 -4.78
C PHE A 75 -11.41 11.88 -3.37
N THR A 76 -12.61 12.04 -2.81
CA THR A 76 -12.96 11.53 -1.48
C THR A 76 -12.90 10.00 -1.44
N LEU A 77 -13.46 9.32 -2.43
CA LEU A 77 -13.42 7.86 -2.54
C LEU A 77 -12.00 7.33 -2.66
N VAL A 78 -11.20 7.86 -3.61
CA VAL A 78 -9.82 7.43 -3.84
C VAL A 78 -8.94 7.68 -2.61
N THR A 79 -9.07 8.85 -1.99
CA THR A 79 -8.30 9.19 -0.78
C THR A 79 -8.68 8.29 0.38
N THR A 80 -9.97 7.99 0.56
CA THR A 80 -10.46 7.08 1.58
C THR A 80 -9.91 5.67 1.39
N VAL A 81 -10.01 5.12 0.17
CA VAL A 81 -9.49 3.79 -0.15
C VAL A 81 -7.97 3.74 0.07
N SER A 82 -7.24 4.77 -0.36
CA SER A 82 -5.80 4.89 -0.13
C SER A 82 -5.45 4.90 1.36
N ALA A 83 -6.17 5.66 2.18
CA ALA A 83 -5.98 5.70 3.63
C ALA A 83 -6.20 4.34 4.29
N ILE A 84 -7.26 3.62 3.90
CA ILE A 84 -7.56 2.27 4.40
C ILE A 84 -6.44 1.29 4.03
N LEU A 85 -6.00 1.30 2.77
CA LEU A 85 -4.89 0.45 2.31
C LEU A 85 -3.59 0.76 3.07
N PHE A 86 -3.31 2.04 3.32
CA PHE A 86 -2.13 2.45 4.08
C PHE A 86 -2.20 1.93 5.52
N MET A 87 -3.32 2.12 6.22
CA MET A 87 -3.52 1.57 7.57
C MET A 87 -3.36 0.05 7.60
N PHE A 88 -3.84 -0.66 6.59
CA PHE A 88 -3.66 -2.10 6.48
C PHE A 88 -2.19 -2.51 6.33
N VAL A 89 -1.44 -1.85 5.44
CA VAL A 89 -0.01 -2.09 5.25
C VAL A 89 0.74 -1.89 6.57
N TRP A 90 0.48 -0.79 7.27
CA TRP A 90 1.08 -0.53 8.58
C TRP A 90 0.71 -1.57 9.63
N THR A 91 -0.54 -2.03 9.63
CA THR A 91 -0.98 -3.11 10.51
C THR A 91 -0.22 -4.41 10.24
N ILE A 92 -0.01 -4.79 8.96
CA ILE A 92 0.82 -5.95 8.61
C ILE A 92 2.26 -5.75 9.07
N ILE A 93 2.84 -4.56 8.92
CA ILE A 93 4.21 -4.26 9.36
C ILE A 93 4.32 -4.47 10.87
N LEU A 94 3.37 -3.95 11.65
CA LEU A 94 3.32 -4.14 13.11
C LEU A 94 3.14 -5.61 13.49
N CYS A 95 2.24 -6.34 12.84
CA CYS A 95 2.05 -7.76 13.06
C CYS A 95 3.32 -8.57 12.74
N SER A 96 3.99 -8.25 11.63
CA SER A 96 5.25 -8.86 11.22
C SER A 96 6.35 -8.60 12.23
N TYR A 97 6.40 -7.39 12.81
CA TYR A 97 7.31 -7.06 13.90
C TYR A 97 7.02 -7.87 15.17
N LEU A 98 5.76 -8.02 15.57
CA LEU A 98 5.38 -8.85 16.72
C LEU A 98 5.76 -10.32 16.51
N VAL A 99 5.54 -10.86 15.30
CA VAL A 99 5.93 -12.23 14.93
C VAL A 99 7.46 -12.37 14.88
N TYR A 100 8.18 -11.38 14.37
CA TYR A 100 9.65 -11.36 14.34
C TYR A 100 10.22 -11.44 15.76
N ARG A 101 9.70 -10.64 16.70
CA ARG A 101 10.10 -10.71 18.11
C ARG A 101 9.80 -12.07 18.75
N ARG A 102 8.71 -12.75 18.34
CA ARG A 102 8.34 -14.07 18.88
C ARG A 102 9.18 -15.21 18.28
N LYS A 103 9.44 -15.18 16.96
CA LYS A 103 10.15 -16.25 16.25
C LYS A 103 11.67 -16.15 16.38
N ARG A 104 12.22 -14.94 16.54
CA ARG A 104 13.69 -14.73 16.58
C ARG A 104 14.09 -13.76 17.70
N PRO A 105 13.87 -14.13 18.98
CA PRO A 105 14.21 -13.27 20.11
C PRO A 105 15.70 -12.93 20.17
N GLN A 106 16.59 -13.90 19.92
CA GLN A 106 18.05 -13.67 19.90
C GLN A 106 18.53 -12.61 18.90
N LEU A 107 17.92 -12.54 17.69
CA LEU A 107 18.30 -11.53 16.70
C LEU A 107 17.77 -10.13 17.07
N HIS A 108 16.64 -10.07 17.76
CA HIS A 108 16.10 -8.81 18.23
C HIS A 108 16.93 -8.24 19.40
N GLU A 109 17.48 -9.08 20.26
CA GLU A 109 18.37 -8.65 21.35
C GLU A 109 19.69 -8.10 20.83
N ALA A 110 20.24 -8.71 19.76
CA ALA A 110 21.43 -8.26 19.06
C ALA A 110 21.22 -7.01 18.18
N SER A 111 19.97 -6.54 18.02
CA SER A 111 19.67 -5.38 17.17
C SER A 111 20.10 -4.07 17.84
N ILE A 112 20.83 -3.25 17.08
CA ILE A 112 21.32 -1.93 17.51
C ILE A 112 20.16 -0.93 17.64
N TYR A 113 19.10 -1.08 16.83
CA TYR A 113 17.95 -0.17 16.81
C TYR A 113 16.68 -0.90 17.25
N LYS A 114 16.28 -0.66 18.51
CA LYS A 114 15.08 -1.25 19.12
C LYS A 114 13.96 -0.22 19.13
N MET A 115 12.74 -0.68 18.86
CA MET A 115 11.56 0.17 18.92
C MET A 115 11.36 0.68 20.35
N PRO A 116 11.23 2.00 20.58
CA PRO A 116 10.93 2.54 21.90
C PRO A 116 9.60 1.94 22.39
N LEU A 117 9.55 1.49 23.65
CA LEU A 117 8.39 0.82 24.28
C LEU A 117 7.98 -0.54 23.64
N GLY A 118 8.74 -1.04 22.65
CA GLY A 118 8.66 -2.40 22.12
C GLY A 118 7.25 -2.84 21.72
N LYS A 119 6.71 -3.87 22.39
CA LYS A 119 5.39 -4.45 22.10
C LYS A 119 4.24 -3.48 22.40
N VAL A 120 4.38 -2.63 23.42
CA VAL A 120 3.28 -1.75 23.88
C VAL A 120 2.92 -0.77 22.79
N MET A 121 3.93 -0.15 22.15
CA MET A 121 3.70 0.78 21.05
C MET A 121 3.02 0.13 19.84
N CYS A 122 3.34 -1.13 19.52
CA CYS A 122 2.63 -1.84 18.45
C CYS A 122 1.13 -1.98 18.76
N TRP A 123 0.77 -2.33 20.00
CA TRP A 123 -0.63 -2.45 20.42
C TRP A 123 -1.34 -1.10 20.44
N VAL A 124 -0.67 -0.04 20.91
CA VAL A 124 -1.22 1.34 20.87
C VAL A 124 -1.47 1.78 19.43
N CYS A 125 -0.53 1.55 18.52
CA CYS A 125 -0.72 1.89 17.10
C CYS A 125 -1.84 1.07 16.44
N MET A 126 -1.96 -0.22 16.74
CA MET A 126 -3.07 -1.05 16.24
C MET A 126 -4.42 -0.57 16.79
N ALA A 127 -4.49 -0.21 18.07
CA ALA A 127 -5.69 0.37 18.68
C ALA A 127 -6.05 1.72 18.05
N PHE A 128 -5.05 2.55 17.76
CA PHE A 128 -5.24 3.81 17.03
C PHE A 128 -5.80 3.58 15.63
N PHE A 129 -5.25 2.65 14.84
CA PHE A 129 -5.79 2.32 13.52
C PHE A 129 -7.21 1.75 13.58
N ALA A 130 -7.51 0.92 14.58
CA ALA A 130 -8.87 0.43 14.80
C ALA A 130 -9.84 1.58 15.13
N CYS A 131 -9.43 2.52 15.97
CA CYS A 131 -10.20 3.72 16.29
C CYS A 131 -10.45 4.58 15.04
N VAL A 132 -9.41 4.84 14.24
CA VAL A 132 -9.52 5.60 12.98
C VAL A 132 -10.48 4.91 12.01
N LEU A 133 -10.39 3.58 11.87
CA LEU A 133 -11.33 2.82 11.04
C LEU A 133 -12.78 2.98 11.52
N VAL A 134 -13.03 2.94 12.83
CA VAL A 134 -14.37 3.18 13.40
C VAL A 134 -14.82 4.61 13.13
N LEU A 135 -13.94 5.61 13.26
CA LEU A 135 -14.29 7.00 12.93
C LEU A 135 -14.65 7.16 11.45
N LEU A 136 -13.95 6.47 10.55
CA LEU A 136 -14.30 6.42 9.13
C LEU A 136 -15.59 5.64 8.85
N THR A 137 -16.07 4.76 9.75
CA THR A 137 -17.39 4.12 9.57
C THR A 137 -18.56 5.05 9.90
N LEU A 138 -18.32 6.07 10.71
CA LEU A 138 -19.36 6.98 11.21
C LEU A 138 -19.75 8.05 10.18
N GLN A 139 -18.99 8.21 9.10
CA GLN A 139 -19.25 9.20 8.06
C GLN A 139 -19.83 8.51 6.81
N ASP A 140 -20.98 9.00 6.34
CA ASP A 140 -21.81 8.30 5.34
C ASP A 140 -21.10 8.06 3.99
N ASP A 141 -20.25 9.00 3.55
CA ASP A 141 -19.45 8.86 2.32
C ASP A 141 -18.37 7.78 2.40
N THR A 142 -17.81 7.53 3.59
CA THR A 142 -16.72 6.56 3.81
C THR A 142 -17.25 5.16 4.13
N ARG A 143 -18.53 5.05 4.51
CA ARG A 143 -19.25 3.77 4.71
C ARG A 143 -19.27 2.90 3.46
N GLN A 144 -19.42 3.50 2.27
CA GLN A 144 -19.38 2.74 1.00
C GLN A 144 -18.00 2.16 0.71
N ALA A 145 -16.92 2.91 1.01
CA ALA A 145 -15.55 2.41 0.87
C ALA A 145 -15.25 1.24 1.84
N LEU A 146 -15.91 1.24 3.01
CA LEU A 146 -15.72 0.21 4.00
C LEU A 146 -16.31 -1.14 3.59
N ILE A 147 -17.42 -1.16 2.84
CA ILE A 147 -18.02 -2.40 2.30
C ILE A 147 -17.09 -3.08 1.26
N VAL A 148 -16.31 -2.29 0.52
CA VAL A 148 -15.33 -2.79 -0.47
C VAL A 148 -14.09 -3.38 0.20
N THR A 149 -13.82 -3.00 1.45
CA THR A 149 -12.59 -3.37 2.16
C THR A 149 -12.51 -4.88 2.49
N PRO A 150 -13.56 -5.54 3.03
CA PRO A 150 -13.60 -6.99 3.16
C PRO A 150 -13.47 -7.71 1.82
N LEU A 151 -14.09 -7.19 0.76
CA LEU A 151 -14.01 -7.78 -0.58
C LEU A 151 -12.55 -7.80 -1.08
N TRP A 152 -11.80 -6.71 -0.87
CA TRP A 152 -10.38 -6.64 -1.20
C TRP A 152 -9.53 -7.62 -0.38
N PHE A 153 -9.80 -7.77 0.92
CA PHE A 153 -9.11 -8.77 1.76
C PHE A 153 -9.43 -10.20 1.35
N VAL A 154 -10.65 -10.48 0.92
CA VAL A 154 -11.04 -11.78 0.37
C VAL A 154 -10.30 -12.04 -0.95
N ILE A 155 -10.20 -11.05 -1.84
CA ILE A 155 -9.44 -11.16 -3.09
C ILE A 155 -7.95 -11.43 -2.83
N LEU A 156 -7.34 -10.69 -1.89
CA LEU A 156 -5.95 -10.92 -1.48
C LEU A 156 -5.76 -12.29 -0.82
N GLY A 157 -6.71 -12.72 0.01
CA GLY A 157 -6.72 -14.04 0.65
C GLY A 157 -6.81 -15.18 -0.37
N ILE A 158 -7.69 -15.04 -1.37
CA ILE A 158 -7.81 -15.99 -2.48
C ILE A 158 -6.54 -15.99 -3.33
N GLY A 159 -5.97 -14.82 -3.63
CA GLY A 159 -4.72 -14.69 -4.38
C GLY A 159 -3.54 -15.35 -3.65
N TYR A 160 -3.45 -15.18 -2.34
CA TYR A 160 -2.45 -15.85 -1.50
C TYR A 160 -2.68 -17.37 -1.46
N TRP A 161 -3.92 -17.81 -1.29
CA TRP A 161 -4.28 -19.22 -1.24
C TRP A 161 -4.00 -19.96 -2.57
N LEU A 162 -4.36 -19.35 -3.70
CA LEU A 162 -4.05 -19.88 -5.04
C LEU A 162 -2.55 -19.94 -5.31
N ARG A 163 -1.75 -19.05 -4.70
CA ARG A 163 -0.31 -19.06 -4.80
C ARG A 163 0.33 -20.15 -3.93
N CYS A 164 -0.11 -20.29 -2.67
CA CYS A 164 0.33 -21.36 -1.79
C CYS A 164 -0.03 -22.75 -2.32
N ARG A 165 -1.05 -22.87 -3.17
CA ARG A 165 -1.43 -24.12 -3.84
C ARG A 165 -0.53 -24.48 -5.03
N LYS A 166 0.26 -23.54 -5.55
CA LYS A 166 1.17 -23.73 -6.70
C LYS A 166 2.66 -23.83 -6.29
N ALA A 167 2.99 -23.56 -5.03
CA ALA A 167 4.32 -23.74 -4.45
C ALA A 167 4.40 -25.12 -3.78
#